data_AF-A0A1Z8PY92-F1
#
_entry.id   AF-A0A1Z8PY92-F1
#
_cell.length_a   1.000
_cell.length_b   1.000
_cell.length_c   1.000
_cell.angle_alpha   90.00
_cell.angle_beta   90.00
_cell.angle_gamma   90.00
#
_symmetry.space_group_name_H-M   'P 1'
#
loop_
_entity.id
_entity.type
_entity.pdbx_description
1 polymer ?
#
loop_
_entity_poly.entity_id
_entity_poly.type
_entity_poly.pdbx_seq_one_letter_code
_entity_poly.pdbx_strand_id
1 'polypeptide(L)'
;MFMKTKSPFILCSCAVLMLASGCSSVKDRLGLNKKAPDEFKVLKRAPLEMPPSMTLPSPRPGQQRPQEQDTQSAAAEAVFGEVNVPSAHSSTKSQSGLTLLQQAGAQNADPNIREKVTRETEELNKTNKTVAEKLIGVSGFGGDKDPASIIDAEKEAERIKQNKEANKPINSGDVPTIEE
;
A
#
# COMPACT_ATOMS: atom_id res chain seq x y z
N MET A 1 -47.98 75.46 -9.04
CA MET A 1 -46.83 74.54 -8.99
C MET A 1 -47.37 73.12 -8.86
N PHE A 2 -47.47 72.38 -9.97
CA PHE A 2 -47.87 70.96 -9.96
C PHE A 2 -47.01 70.24 -11.02
N MET A 3 -45.92 69.61 -10.57
CA MET A 3 -45.06 68.77 -11.41
C MET A 3 -45.74 67.40 -11.60
N LYS A 4 -45.95 67.02 -12.86
CA LYS A 4 -46.63 65.78 -13.27
C LYS A 4 -45.59 64.67 -13.37
N THR A 5 -45.59 63.75 -12.41
CA THR A 5 -44.66 62.62 -12.32
C THR A 5 -44.98 61.56 -13.38
N LYS A 6 -44.18 61.48 -14.45
CA LYS A 6 -44.17 60.34 -15.39
C LYS A 6 -42.76 59.76 -15.49
N SER A 7 -42.31 59.06 -14.45
CA SER A 7 -41.01 58.37 -14.47
C SER A 7 -40.88 57.17 -13.50
N PRO A 8 -41.80 56.19 -13.50
CA PRO A 8 -41.45 54.84 -13.01
C PRO A 8 -41.51 53.76 -14.11
N PHE A 9 -42.18 54.02 -15.24
CA PHE A 9 -42.41 53.00 -16.27
C PHE A 9 -41.19 52.78 -17.19
N ILE A 10 -40.40 53.83 -17.43
CA ILE A 10 -39.19 53.76 -18.28
C ILE A 10 -38.06 53.03 -17.56
N LEU A 11 -37.91 53.23 -16.25
CA LEU A 11 -36.87 52.58 -15.45
C LEU A 11 -37.08 51.05 -15.37
N CYS A 12 -38.34 50.61 -15.28
CA CYS A 12 -38.71 49.19 -15.21
C CYS A 12 -38.46 48.46 -16.55
N SER A 13 -38.69 49.13 -17.69
CA SER A 13 -38.44 48.57 -19.02
C SER A 13 -36.95 48.30 -19.28
N CYS A 14 -36.07 49.22 -18.88
CA CYS A 14 -34.61 49.04 -19.01
C CYS A 14 -34.08 47.88 -18.15
N ALA A 15 -34.64 47.64 -16.97
CA ALA A 15 -34.22 46.54 -16.10
C ALA A 15 -34.54 45.15 -16.72
N VAL A 16 -35.69 45.02 -17.39
CA VAL A 16 -36.10 43.76 -18.05
C VAL A 16 -35.23 43.44 -19.26
N LEU A 17 -34.81 44.46 -20.03
CA LEU A 17 -33.91 44.29 -21.18
C LEU A 17 -32.49 43.84 -20.77
N MET A 18 -31.99 44.30 -19.61
CA MET A 18 -30.72 43.85 -19.04
C MET A 18 -30.77 42.38 -18.58
N LEU A 19 -31.89 41.94 -18.00
CA LEU A 19 -32.10 40.56 -17.57
C LEU A 19 -32.20 39.56 -18.75
N ALA A 20 -32.77 39.98 -19.88
CA ALA A 20 -32.94 39.12 -21.05
C ALA A 20 -31.62 38.84 -21.82
N SER A 21 -30.61 39.72 -21.70
CA SER A 21 -29.34 39.61 -22.45
C SER A 21 -28.36 38.58 -21.88
N GLY A 22 -28.59 38.04 -20.68
CA GLY A 22 -27.72 37.05 -20.03
C GLY A 22 -28.01 35.57 -20.36
N CYS A 23 -29.13 35.29 -21.02
CA CYS A 23 -29.68 33.93 -21.11
C CYS A 23 -28.94 33.00 -22.11
N SER A 24 -28.08 33.54 -22.97
CA SER A 24 -27.24 32.73 -23.89
C SER A 24 -25.99 32.19 -23.18
N SER A 25 -25.29 33.02 -22.42
CA SER A 25 -24.05 32.64 -21.72
C SER A 25 -24.29 31.64 -20.57
N VAL A 26 -25.47 31.68 -19.97
CA VAL A 26 -25.89 30.74 -18.91
C VAL A 26 -25.99 29.31 -19.48
N LYS A 27 -26.48 29.14 -20.72
CA LYS A 27 -26.59 27.82 -21.37
C LYS A 27 -25.24 27.15 -21.62
N ASP A 28 -24.23 27.94 -21.99
CA ASP A 28 -22.87 27.44 -22.19
C ASP A 28 -22.21 27.05 -20.86
N ARG A 29 -22.44 27.82 -19.78
CA ARG A 29 -21.90 27.52 -18.43
C ARG A 29 -22.58 26.34 -17.73
N LEU A 30 -23.88 26.15 -17.96
CA LEU A 30 -24.62 24.99 -17.47
C LEU A 30 -24.39 23.72 -18.31
N GLY A 31 -23.56 23.79 -19.37
CA GLY A 31 -23.25 22.63 -20.19
C GLY A 31 -24.41 22.14 -21.07
N LEU A 32 -25.47 22.95 -21.23
CA LEU A 32 -26.57 22.67 -22.17
C LEU A 32 -26.11 22.79 -23.63
N ASN A 33 -24.98 23.44 -23.86
CA ASN A 33 -24.31 23.49 -25.16
C ASN A 33 -23.22 22.40 -25.23
N LYS A 34 -23.44 21.40 -26.08
CA LYS A 34 -22.54 20.25 -26.24
C LYS A 34 -21.35 20.63 -27.11
N LYS A 35 -20.24 21.03 -26.48
CA LYS A 35 -18.94 21.20 -27.15
C LYS A 35 -18.19 19.86 -27.19
N ALA A 36 -18.46 19.05 -28.21
CA ALA A 36 -17.73 17.80 -28.40
C ALA A 36 -16.24 18.10 -28.72
N PRO A 37 -15.28 17.38 -28.10
CA PRO A 37 -13.88 17.45 -28.49
C PRO A 37 -13.72 17.00 -29.95
N ASP A 38 -12.79 17.64 -30.66
CA ASP A 38 -12.48 17.27 -32.04
C ASP A 38 -11.71 15.95 -32.08
N GLU A 39 -12.39 14.89 -32.53
CA GLU A 39 -11.87 13.52 -32.59
C GLU A 39 -10.73 13.36 -33.61
N PHE A 40 -10.54 14.33 -34.51
CA PHE A 40 -9.47 14.35 -35.50
C PHE A 40 -8.32 15.29 -35.13
N LYS A 41 -8.32 15.83 -33.90
CA LYS A 41 -7.25 16.70 -33.45
C LYS A 41 -5.98 15.91 -33.17
N VAL A 42 -5.07 15.92 -34.15
CA VAL A 42 -3.74 15.31 -34.01
C VAL A 42 -2.85 16.22 -33.16
N LEU A 43 -2.36 15.70 -32.03
CA LEU A 43 -1.32 16.33 -31.23
C LEU A 43 0.05 16.07 -31.89
N LYS A 44 0.85 17.12 -32.10
CA LYS A 44 2.24 16.97 -32.58
C LYS A 44 3.06 16.26 -31.51
N ARG A 45 3.72 15.17 -31.88
CA ARG A 45 4.73 14.50 -31.05
C ARG A 45 6.07 15.24 -31.21
N ALA A 46 6.89 15.20 -30.16
CA ALA A 46 8.27 15.66 -30.27
C ALA A 46 9.00 14.88 -31.38
N PRO A 47 9.89 15.53 -32.15
CA PRO A 47 10.69 14.84 -33.16
C PRO A 47 11.52 13.73 -32.50
N LEU A 48 11.68 12.60 -33.20
CA LEU A 48 12.55 11.52 -32.75
C LEU A 48 14.00 11.94 -33.00
N GLU A 49 14.76 12.14 -31.93
CA GLU A 49 16.20 12.37 -32.02
C GLU A 49 16.94 11.05 -31.85
N MET A 50 17.85 10.78 -32.78
CA MET A 50 18.75 9.64 -32.67
C MET A 50 19.84 9.99 -31.65
N PRO A 51 20.08 9.15 -30.63
CA PRO A 51 21.08 9.44 -29.62
C PRO A 51 22.47 9.55 -30.26
N PRO A 52 23.34 10.46 -29.77
CA PRO A 52 24.63 10.79 -30.37
C PRO A 52 25.62 9.62 -30.39
N SER A 53 25.36 8.54 -29.63
CA SER A 53 26.19 7.35 -29.62
C SER A 53 25.35 6.08 -29.54
N MET A 54 25.50 5.21 -30.54
CA MET A 54 25.03 3.81 -30.53
C MET A 54 26.06 2.85 -29.93
N THR A 55 27.03 3.35 -29.17
CA THR A 55 27.99 2.51 -28.44
C THR A 55 27.28 1.81 -27.29
N LEU A 56 26.88 0.57 -27.56
CA LEU A 56 26.52 -0.36 -26.52
C LEU A 56 27.73 -0.54 -25.60
N PRO A 57 27.55 -0.53 -24.27
CA PRO A 57 28.60 -0.91 -23.35
C PRO A 57 29.16 -2.27 -23.76
N SER A 58 30.49 -2.42 -23.78
CA SER A 58 31.10 -3.72 -24.08
C SER A 58 30.55 -4.77 -23.11
N PRO A 59 30.03 -5.90 -23.62
CA PRO A 59 29.54 -6.96 -22.75
C PRO A 59 30.70 -7.45 -21.91
N ARG A 60 30.49 -7.67 -20.61
CA ARG A 60 31.48 -8.24 -19.70
C ARG A 60 31.21 -9.72 -19.56
N PRO A 61 31.96 -10.60 -20.27
CA PRO A 61 31.74 -12.03 -20.19
C PRO A 61 31.97 -12.51 -18.76
N GLY A 62 31.05 -13.31 -18.22
CA GLY A 62 31.16 -13.88 -16.88
C GLY A 62 30.60 -13.01 -15.73
N GLN A 63 30.15 -11.77 -15.99
CA GLN A 63 29.31 -11.08 -15.00
C GLN A 63 27.91 -11.70 -14.98
N GLN A 64 27.30 -11.79 -13.79
CA GLN A 64 25.90 -12.21 -13.66
C GLN A 64 25.03 -11.32 -14.53
N ARG A 65 24.17 -11.94 -15.34
CA ARG A 65 23.30 -11.20 -16.25
C ARG A 65 22.31 -10.39 -15.41
N PRO A 66 22.19 -9.06 -15.62
CA PRO A 66 21.25 -8.25 -14.84
C PRO A 66 19.78 -8.66 -15.02
N GLN A 67 19.44 -9.29 -16.13
CA GLN A 67 18.11 -9.85 -16.39
C GLN A 67 17.86 -11.22 -15.72
N GLU A 68 18.91 -11.91 -15.27
CA GLU A 68 18.81 -13.25 -14.69
C GLU A 68 18.78 -13.11 -13.17
N GLN A 69 17.62 -13.42 -12.58
CA GLN A 69 17.45 -13.38 -11.13
C GLN A 69 18.41 -14.37 -10.48
N ASP A 70 19.10 -13.93 -9.43
CA ASP A 70 20.03 -14.77 -8.70
C ASP A 70 19.32 -16.01 -8.15
N THR A 71 19.93 -17.19 -8.30
CA THR A 71 19.31 -18.46 -7.90
C THR A 71 19.03 -18.51 -6.39
N GLN A 72 19.87 -17.85 -5.58
CA GLN A 72 19.68 -17.76 -4.14
C GLN A 72 18.51 -16.84 -3.79
N SER A 73 18.34 -15.72 -4.49
CA SER A 73 17.21 -14.82 -4.26
C SER A 73 15.89 -15.42 -4.74
N ALA A 74 15.89 -16.15 -5.87
CA ALA A 74 14.73 -16.91 -6.35
C ALA A 74 14.32 -18.03 -5.37
N ALA A 75 15.29 -18.75 -4.80
CA ALA A 75 15.02 -19.76 -3.78
C ALA A 75 14.49 -19.14 -2.47
N ALA A 76 15.05 -18.02 -2.04
CA ALA A 76 14.58 -17.29 -0.87
C ALA A 76 13.16 -16.76 -1.06
N GLU A 77 12.82 -16.22 -2.24
CA GLU A 77 11.46 -15.78 -2.58
C GLU A 77 10.47 -16.94 -2.59
N ALA A 78 10.87 -18.11 -3.10
CA ALA A 78 10.03 -19.31 -3.09
C ALA A 78 9.78 -19.85 -1.67
N VAL A 79 10.77 -19.77 -0.77
CA VAL A 79 10.68 -20.32 0.60
C VAL A 79 10.01 -19.34 1.56
N PHE A 80 10.35 -18.05 1.47
CA PHE A 80 9.92 -17.03 2.43
C PHE A 80 8.83 -16.09 1.88
N GLY A 81 8.41 -16.26 0.62
CA GLY A 81 7.55 -15.32 -0.10
C GLY A 81 8.34 -14.09 -0.56
N GLU A 82 7.67 -13.12 -1.20
CA GLU A 82 8.25 -11.82 -1.57
C GLU A 82 8.64 -11.05 -0.31
N VAL A 83 9.77 -11.40 0.29
CA VAL A 83 10.45 -10.54 1.22
C VAL A 83 11.13 -9.50 0.34
N ASN A 84 10.41 -8.41 0.09
CA ASN A 84 11.00 -7.15 -0.32
C ASN A 84 11.88 -6.65 0.84
N VAL A 85 12.94 -7.38 1.18
CA VAL A 85 14.16 -6.74 1.64
C VAL A 85 14.74 -6.27 0.32
N PRO A 86 14.69 -4.97 0.00
CA PRO A 86 15.45 -4.47 -1.12
C PRO A 86 16.90 -4.86 -0.81
N SER A 87 17.36 -5.93 -1.45
CA SER A 87 18.78 -6.21 -1.61
C SER A 87 19.33 -4.88 -2.06
N ALA A 88 20.22 -4.34 -1.23
CA ALA A 88 20.88 -3.07 -1.45
C ALA A 88 21.71 -3.18 -2.73
N HIS A 89 21.03 -3.20 -3.88
CA HIS A 89 21.47 -2.48 -5.03
C HIS A 89 21.82 -1.11 -4.47
N SER A 90 23.10 -0.79 -4.56
CA SER A 90 23.55 0.58 -4.60
C SER A 90 22.86 1.25 -5.79
N SER A 91 21.55 1.46 -5.69
CA SER A 91 20.98 2.70 -6.17
C SER A 91 21.85 3.73 -5.48
N THR A 92 22.72 4.38 -6.24
CA THR A 92 23.23 5.68 -5.89
C THR A 92 22.01 6.44 -5.42
N LYS A 93 21.79 6.51 -4.09
CA LYS A 93 20.58 7.09 -3.52
C LYS A 93 20.57 8.48 -4.09
N SER A 94 19.61 8.76 -4.97
CA SER A 94 19.58 10.05 -5.64
C SER A 94 19.54 11.10 -4.53
N GLN A 95 20.17 12.26 -4.75
CA GLN A 95 20.17 13.31 -3.75
C GLN A 95 18.74 13.64 -3.27
N SER A 96 17.78 13.57 -4.20
CA SER A 96 16.34 13.69 -3.91
C SER A 96 15.78 12.58 -3.01
N GLY A 97 16.21 11.33 -3.20
CA GLY A 97 15.81 10.20 -2.36
C GLY A 97 16.36 10.35 -0.94
N LEU A 98 17.61 10.78 -0.80
CA LEU A 98 18.19 11.06 0.52
C LEU A 98 17.47 12.18 1.26
N THR A 99 17.13 13.28 0.57
CA THR A 99 16.37 14.38 1.19
C THR A 99 14.96 13.94 1.61
N LEU A 100 14.30 13.09 0.81
CA LEU A 100 13.00 12.55 1.16
C LEU A 100 13.08 11.65 2.40
N LEU A 101 14.10 10.77 2.46
CA LEU A 101 14.31 9.89 3.62
C LEU A 101 14.64 10.68 4.89
N GLN A 102 15.42 11.75 4.76
CA GLN A 102 15.71 12.65 5.89
C GLN A 102 14.44 13.34 6.38
N GLN A 103 13.62 13.86 5.46
CA GLN A 103 12.36 14.51 5.82
C GLN A 103 11.31 13.52 6.37
N ALA A 104 11.34 12.27 5.92
CA ALA A 104 10.53 11.18 6.45
C ALA A 104 11.04 10.64 7.81
N GLY A 105 12.15 11.16 8.33
CA GLY A 105 12.71 10.74 9.61
C GLY A 105 13.33 9.33 9.60
N ALA A 106 13.63 8.77 8.42
CA ALA A 106 14.17 7.41 8.30
C ALA A 106 15.52 7.22 9.01
N GLN A 107 16.28 8.30 9.21
CA GLN A 107 17.55 8.28 9.97
C GLN A 107 17.38 8.02 11.47
N ASN A 108 16.16 8.20 12.01
CA ASN A 108 15.86 8.05 13.43
C ASN A 108 15.13 6.73 13.73
N ALA A 109 15.08 5.78 12.80
CA ALA A 109 14.42 4.50 13.00
C ALA A 109 15.17 3.67 14.06
N ASP A 110 14.45 3.22 15.09
CA ASP A 110 14.99 2.32 16.11
C ASP A 110 15.24 0.92 15.48
N PRO A 111 16.49 0.41 15.50
CA PRO A 111 16.79 -0.91 14.96
C PRO A 111 16.01 -2.04 15.67
N ASN A 112 15.62 -1.82 16.93
CA ASN A 112 14.91 -2.79 17.75
C ASN A 112 13.40 -2.51 17.81
N ILE A 113 12.84 -1.72 16.89
CA ILE A 113 11.41 -1.37 16.89
C ILE A 113 10.50 -2.59 16.91
N ARG A 114 10.91 -3.70 16.28
CA ARG A 114 10.14 -4.95 16.28
C ARG A 114 10.03 -5.53 17.68
N GLU A 115 11.15 -5.68 18.39
CA GLU A 115 11.17 -6.20 19.77
C GLU A 115 10.36 -5.29 20.71
N LYS A 116 10.51 -3.97 20.54
CA LYS A 116 9.76 -2.99 21.32
C LYS A 116 8.25 -3.12 21.10
N VAL A 117 7.80 -3.17 19.85
CA VAL A 117 6.37 -3.34 19.51
C VAL A 117 5.84 -4.68 20.00
N THR A 118 6.62 -5.76 19.87
CA THR A 118 6.23 -7.07 20.39
C THR A 118 6.00 -7.01 21.90
N ARG A 119 6.96 -6.48 22.66
CA ARG A 119 6.84 -6.34 24.12
C ARG A 119 5.66 -5.46 24.51
N GLU A 120 5.48 -4.31 23.87
CA GLU A 120 4.35 -3.41 24.13
C GLU A 120 3.01 -4.11 23.81
N THR A 121 2.95 -4.89 22.72
CA THR A 121 1.75 -5.63 22.32
C THR A 121 1.43 -6.75 23.32
N GLU A 122 2.44 -7.45 23.83
CA GLU A 122 2.26 -8.46 24.87
C GLU A 122 1.70 -7.85 26.17
N GLU A 123 2.22 -6.70 26.60
CA GLU A 123 1.73 -5.97 27.76
C GLU A 123 0.28 -5.48 27.56
N LEU A 124 -0.02 -4.95 26.37
CA LEU A 124 -1.38 -4.54 26.01
C LEU A 124 -2.35 -5.73 25.98
N ASN A 125 -1.96 -6.88 25.44
CA ASN A 125 -2.82 -8.07 25.39
C ASN A 125 -3.13 -8.61 26.80
N LYS A 126 -2.19 -8.50 27.75
CA LYS A 126 -2.42 -8.87 29.16
C LYS A 126 -3.42 -7.94 29.85
N THR A 127 -3.39 -6.65 29.52
CA THR A 127 -4.17 -5.61 30.21
C THR A 127 -5.54 -5.35 29.55
N ASN A 128 -5.63 -5.34 28.22
CA ASN A 128 -6.84 -5.10 27.43
C ASN A 128 -7.64 -6.38 27.14
N LYS A 129 -7.89 -7.19 28.17
CA LYS A 129 -8.84 -8.31 28.06
C LYS A 129 -10.28 -7.76 27.99
N THR A 130 -11.12 -8.39 27.16
CA THR A 130 -12.55 -8.02 27.09
C THR A 130 -13.25 -8.29 28.43
N VAL A 131 -14.36 -7.61 28.70
CA VAL A 131 -15.15 -7.83 29.94
C VAL A 131 -15.58 -9.30 30.06
N ALA A 132 -15.97 -9.93 28.95
CA ALA A 132 -16.32 -11.34 28.90
C ALA A 132 -15.16 -12.24 29.33
N GLU A 133 -13.94 -12.00 28.81
CA GLU A 133 -12.76 -12.80 29.15
C GLU A 133 -12.30 -12.58 30.58
N LYS A 134 -12.45 -11.36 31.11
CA LYS A 134 -12.19 -11.07 32.53
C LYS A 134 -13.17 -11.79 33.46
N LEU A 135 -14.44 -11.89 33.09
CA LEU A 135 -15.45 -12.63 33.85
C LEU A 135 -15.25 -14.15 33.77
N ILE A 136 -14.93 -14.68 32.59
CA ILE A 136 -14.67 -16.10 32.36
C ILE A 136 -13.38 -16.57 33.07
N GLY A 137 -12.33 -15.75 33.06
CA GLY A 137 -11.10 -16.02 33.79
C GLY A 137 -11.26 -15.98 35.32
N VAL A 138 -12.21 -15.18 35.83
CA VAL A 138 -12.55 -15.13 37.26
C VAL A 138 -13.48 -16.28 37.68
N SER A 139 -14.34 -16.76 36.78
CA SER A 139 -15.29 -17.85 37.06
C SER A 139 -14.69 -19.26 36.99
N GLY A 140 -13.37 -19.39 36.75
CA GLY A 140 -12.67 -20.67 36.70
C GLY A 140 -13.01 -21.54 35.49
N PHE A 141 -13.77 -21.03 34.53
CA PHE A 141 -14.22 -21.76 33.32
C PHE A 141 -13.38 -21.48 32.07
N GLY A 142 -12.49 -20.48 32.09
CA GLY A 142 -11.52 -20.26 31.03
C GLY A 142 -10.14 -20.06 31.62
N GLY A 143 -9.32 -21.11 31.58
CA GLY A 143 -7.90 -21.01 31.85
C GLY A 143 -7.24 -20.10 30.82
N ASP A 144 -6.21 -19.36 31.24
CA ASP A 144 -5.23 -18.82 30.31
C ASP A 144 -4.85 -19.96 29.37
N LYS A 145 -5.04 -19.76 28.07
CA LYS A 145 -4.66 -20.75 27.07
C LYS A 145 -3.15 -20.96 27.27
N ASP A 146 -2.74 -22.19 27.57
CA ASP A 146 -1.33 -22.50 27.84
C ASP A 146 -0.46 -21.88 26.74
N PRO A 147 0.71 -21.31 27.11
CA PRO A 147 1.60 -20.70 26.14
C PRO A 147 1.87 -21.70 25.00
N ALA A 148 1.93 -21.19 23.77
CA ALA A 148 2.18 -22.01 22.60
C ALA A 148 3.48 -22.81 22.81
N SER A 149 3.33 -24.13 23.00
CA SER A 149 4.44 -25.06 23.13
C SER A 149 5.31 -25.04 21.87
N ILE A 150 6.62 -24.94 22.04
CA ILE A 150 7.55 -25.03 20.92
C ILE A 150 7.60 -26.48 20.46
N ILE A 151 7.15 -26.76 19.24
CA ILE A 151 7.13 -28.11 18.67
C ILE A 151 8.54 -28.49 18.21
N ASP A 152 8.98 -29.71 18.53
CA ASP A 152 10.23 -30.28 18.02
C ASP A 152 10.02 -30.70 16.56
N ALA A 153 10.60 -29.92 15.63
CA ALA A 153 10.39 -30.11 14.20
C ALA A 153 10.90 -31.47 13.69
N GLU A 154 12.02 -31.97 14.23
CA GLU A 154 12.62 -33.24 13.78
C GLU A 154 11.77 -34.42 14.26
N LYS A 155 11.44 -34.46 15.55
CA LYS A 155 10.61 -35.53 16.11
C LYS A 155 9.19 -35.52 15.53
N GLU A 156 8.64 -34.34 15.26
CA GLU A 156 7.31 -34.22 14.64
C GLU A 156 7.31 -34.75 13.20
N ALA A 157 8.37 -34.47 12.43
CA ALA A 157 8.51 -35.02 11.08
C ALA A 157 8.59 -36.56 11.09
N GLU A 158 9.30 -37.14 12.05
CA GLU A 158 9.35 -38.60 12.25
C GLU A 158 7.99 -39.17 12.61
N ARG A 159 7.26 -38.55 13.55
CA ARG A 159 5.89 -38.96 13.93
C ARG A 159 4.96 -38.95 12.72
N ILE A 160 5.01 -37.89 11.91
CA ILE A 160 4.20 -37.77 10.69
C ILE A 160 4.56 -38.89 9.70
N LYS A 161 5.85 -39.19 9.52
CA LYS A 161 6.30 -40.26 8.63
C LYS A 161 5.79 -41.64 9.09
N GLN A 162 5.92 -41.95 10.38
CA GLN A 162 5.43 -43.20 10.96
C GLN A 162 3.91 -43.32 10.84
N ASN A 163 3.15 -42.24 11.05
CA ASN A 163 1.71 -42.24 10.88
C ASN A 163 1.28 -42.49 9.43
N LYS A 164 2.01 -41.92 8.46
CA LYS A 164 1.79 -42.19 7.03
C LYS A 164 2.06 -43.66 6.69
N GLU A 165 3.16 -44.23 7.18
CA GLU A 165 3.52 -45.64 6.97
C GLU A 165 2.50 -46.59 7.63
N ALA A 166 1.98 -46.22 8.79
CA ALA A 166 0.98 -46.99 9.54
C ALA A 166 -0.48 -46.78 9.06
N ASN A 167 -0.72 -46.00 7.99
CA ASN A 167 -2.06 -45.61 7.53
C ASN A 167 -2.95 -45.00 8.64
N LYS A 168 -2.35 -44.28 9.60
CA LYS A 168 -3.05 -43.55 10.65
C LYS A 168 -3.28 -42.10 10.22
N PRO A 169 -4.35 -41.42 10.68
CA PRO A 169 -4.54 -40.01 10.37
C PRO A 169 -3.43 -39.16 11.00
N ILE A 170 -3.02 -38.08 10.32
CA ILE A 170 -1.81 -37.29 10.64
C ILE A 170 -1.83 -36.67 12.05
N ASN A 171 -3.02 -36.46 12.61
CA ASN A 171 -3.26 -35.94 13.95
C ASN A 171 -3.26 -37.04 15.04
N SER A 172 -2.87 -38.27 14.73
CA SER A 172 -2.84 -39.37 15.71
C SER A 172 -1.58 -39.32 16.58
N GLY A 173 -1.77 -39.36 17.90
CA GLY A 173 -0.68 -39.38 18.89
C GLY A 173 -0.26 -37.99 19.34
N ASP A 174 0.56 -37.96 20.38
CA ASP A 174 1.01 -36.72 21.02
C ASP A 174 2.05 -36.00 20.15
N VAL A 175 1.95 -34.67 20.09
CA VAL A 175 2.89 -33.82 19.35
C VAL A 175 4.14 -33.59 20.21
N PRO A 176 5.33 -33.99 19.75
CA PRO A 176 6.56 -33.81 20.51
C PRO A 176 6.86 -32.32 20.65
N THR A 177 7.01 -31.90 21.90
CA THR A 177 7.31 -30.53 22.29
C THR A 177 8.73 -30.46 22.84
N ILE A 178 9.43 -29.35 22.61
CA ILE A 178 10.68 -29.01 23.26
C ILE A 178 10.34 -28.41 24.64
N GLU A 179 10.66 -29.15 25.70
CA GLU A 179 10.74 -28.58 27.05
C GLU A 179 12.01 -27.71 27.09
N GLU A 180 11.90 -26.44 27.47
CA GLU A 180 13.08 -25.58 27.71
C GLU A 180 13.92 -26.06 28.90
#